data_AF-A0AAV9P8H6-F1
#
_entry.id   AF-A0AAV9P8H6-F1
#
_cell.length_a   1.000
_cell.length_b   1.000
_cell.length_c   1.000
_cell.angle_alpha   90.00
_cell.angle_beta   90.00
_cell.angle_gamma   90.00
#
_symmetry.space_group_name_H-M   'P 1'
#
loop_
_entity.id
_entity.type
_entity.pdbx_description
1 polymer ?
#
loop_
_entity_poly.entity_id
_entity_poly.type
_entity_poly.pdbx_seq_one_letter_code
_entity_poly.pdbx_strand_id
1 'polypeptide(L)'
;MPMVAITMTLAVSIVLQHDVRGNGTHDPVVNEKKLKGYNPVLRDTTNLYRYTAETKAGINAGWRGWRLRVEDAGVWMIHCHILQHMAMGMQSVWVMGDYEQIARIPHPDAAGYLHYGGNAYGNDTFAPSYVHQLDD
;
A
#
# COMPACT_ATOMS: atom_id res chain seq x y z
N MET A 1 -11.18 -26.92 -10.95
CA MET A 1 -9.96 -26.41 -11.63
C MET A 1 -9.27 -25.48 -10.65
N PRO A 2 -8.03 -25.76 -10.24
CA PRO A 2 -7.40 -25.04 -9.14
C PRO A 2 -6.99 -23.63 -9.58
N MET A 3 -7.38 -22.62 -8.80
CA MET A 3 -6.93 -21.24 -8.94
C MET A 3 -5.44 -21.19 -8.63
N VAL A 4 -4.64 -20.83 -9.63
CA VAL A 4 -3.25 -20.42 -9.43
C VAL A 4 -3.29 -19.00 -8.89
N ALA A 5 -3.11 -18.86 -7.58
CA ALA A 5 -2.82 -17.56 -6.97
C ALA A 5 -1.36 -17.22 -7.27
N ILE A 6 -1.14 -16.31 -8.23
CA ILE A 6 0.18 -15.73 -8.48
C ILE A 6 0.51 -14.89 -7.24
N THR A 7 1.33 -15.47 -6.37
CA THR A 7 1.94 -14.76 -5.25
C THR A 7 3.12 -14.00 -5.84
N MET A 8 2.93 -12.74 -6.21
CA MET A 8 4.03 -11.83 -6.55
C MET A 8 4.61 -11.33 -5.22
N THR A 9 5.66 -12.00 -4.75
CA THR A 9 6.53 -11.47 -3.70
C THR A 9 7.39 -10.39 -4.32
N LEU A 10 6.87 -9.17 -4.45
CA LEU A 10 7.72 -7.99 -4.58
C LEU A 10 8.20 -7.61 -3.19
N ALA A 11 9.40 -8.05 -2.86
CA ALA A 11 10.16 -7.49 -1.75
C ALA A 11 10.70 -6.12 -2.18
N VAL A 12 9.83 -5.11 -2.29
CA VAL A 12 10.31 -3.72 -2.32
C VAL A 12 10.04 -3.12 -0.95
N SER A 13 11.10 -3.15 -0.14
CA SER A 13 11.05 -3.09 1.32
C SER A 13 10.73 -1.69 1.85
N ILE A 14 9.47 -1.27 1.73
CA ILE A 14 8.80 -0.71 2.91
C ILE A 14 8.52 -1.90 3.80
N VAL A 15 9.44 -2.19 4.73
CA VAL A 15 9.14 -3.20 5.73
C VAL A 15 8.06 -2.62 6.62
N LEU A 16 6.83 -3.11 6.43
CA LEU A 16 5.68 -2.94 7.32
C LEU A 16 6.00 -3.64 8.65
N GLN A 17 6.92 -3.04 9.39
CA GLN A 17 7.61 -3.60 10.53
C GLN A 17 6.68 -3.74 11.74
N HIS A 18 5.54 -3.02 11.78
CA HIS A 18 4.56 -3.16 12.85
C HIS A 18 3.10 -3.01 12.38
N ASP A 19 2.21 -3.91 12.79
CA ASP A 19 0.74 -3.86 12.66
C ASP A 19 0.12 -3.79 14.06
N VAL A 20 -0.65 -2.74 14.34
CA VAL A 20 -1.57 -2.69 15.48
C VAL A 20 -2.93 -2.16 15.06
N ARG A 21 -3.98 -2.62 15.75
CA ARG A 21 -5.37 -2.22 15.50
C ARG A 21 -6.12 -1.98 16.80
N GLY A 22 -7.18 -1.19 16.73
CA GLY A 22 -8.06 -1.00 17.87
C GLY A 22 -9.40 -0.38 17.49
N ASN A 23 -10.34 -0.49 18.43
CA ASN A 23 -11.66 0.11 18.31
C ASN A 23 -11.63 1.60 18.71
N GLY A 24 -12.52 2.39 18.10
CA GLY A 24 -12.73 3.79 18.45
C GLY A 24 -11.58 4.69 18.04
N THR A 25 -11.27 5.66 18.90
CA THR A 25 -10.21 6.64 18.67
C THR A 25 -8.83 6.09 19.04
N HIS A 26 -7.84 6.38 18.20
CA HIS A 26 -6.45 6.02 18.48
C HIS A 26 -5.87 6.83 19.64
N ASP A 27 -5.21 6.15 20.57
CA ASP A 27 -4.39 6.76 21.63
C ASP A 27 -2.93 6.33 21.43
N PRO A 28 -2.02 7.26 21.07
CA PRO A 28 -0.64 6.92 20.79
C PRO A 28 0.12 6.43 22.03
N VAL A 29 -0.15 6.98 23.22
CA VAL A 29 0.56 6.61 24.45
C VAL A 29 0.19 5.20 24.90
N VAL A 30 -1.09 4.85 24.81
CA VAL A 30 -1.56 3.49 25.10
C VAL A 30 -1.06 2.51 24.03
N ASN A 31 -1.03 2.92 22.77
CA ASN A 31 -0.53 2.08 21.68
C ASN A 31 0.96 1.77 21.83
N GLU A 32 1.79 2.75 22.15
CA GLU A 32 3.22 2.57 22.38
C GLU A 32 3.49 1.57 23.52
N LYS A 33 2.65 1.56 24.57
CA LYS A 33 2.72 0.55 25.62
C LYS A 33 2.38 -0.85 25.12
N LYS A 34 1.38 -1.00 24.23
CA LYS A 34 1.00 -2.29 23.63
C LYS A 34 2.08 -2.86 22.71
N LEU A 35 2.87 -1.98 22.07
CA LEU A 35 3.96 -2.37 21.20
C LEU A 35 5.19 -2.89 21.96
N LYS A 36 5.28 -2.66 23.28
CA LYS A 36 6.39 -3.18 24.09
C LYS A 36 6.35 -4.70 24.15
N GLY A 37 7.35 -5.36 23.54
CA GLY A 37 7.47 -6.82 23.52
C GLY A 37 6.55 -7.53 22.53
N TYR A 38 5.88 -6.78 21.64
CA TYR A 38 5.06 -7.36 20.57
C TYR A 38 5.83 -7.32 19.25
N ASN A 39 5.94 -8.46 18.57
CA ASN A 39 6.52 -8.55 17.23
C ASN A 39 5.40 -8.69 16.20
N PRO A 40 5.09 -7.66 15.40
CA PRO A 40 3.94 -7.73 14.52
C PRO A 40 4.22 -8.46 13.21
N VAL A 41 3.14 -8.79 12.51
CA VAL A 41 3.21 -9.53 11.25
C VAL A 41 3.54 -8.57 10.10
N LEU A 42 4.58 -8.91 9.34
CA LEU A 42 4.94 -8.21 8.10
C LEU A 42 3.93 -8.57 7.00
N ARG A 43 3.30 -7.57 6.40
CA ARG A 43 2.30 -7.69 5.32
C ARG A 43 2.26 -6.40 4.51
N ASP A 44 1.94 -6.47 3.23
CA ASP A 44 1.66 -5.31 2.37
C ASP A 44 0.24 -4.73 2.58
N THR A 45 -0.74 -5.60 2.81
CA THR A 45 -2.16 -5.23 2.83
C THR A 45 -2.82 -5.62 4.14
N THR A 46 -3.60 -4.69 4.69
CA THR A 46 -4.15 -4.86 6.03
C THR A 46 -5.55 -4.27 6.16
N ASN A 47 -6.41 -4.92 6.95
CA ASN A 47 -7.81 -4.51 7.08
C ASN A 47 -7.96 -3.44 8.15
N LEU A 48 -8.46 -2.26 7.76
CA LEU A 48 -9.03 -1.29 8.69
C LEU A 48 -10.42 -1.77 9.10
N TYR A 49 -10.53 -2.25 10.34
CA TYR A 49 -11.75 -2.90 10.83
C TYR A 49 -12.61 -1.96 11.67
N ARG A 50 -13.93 -2.02 11.43
CA ARG A 50 -14.95 -1.42 12.28
C ARG A 50 -15.49 -2.49 13.24
N TYR A 51 -15.45 -2.21 14.54
CA TYR A 51 -15.79 -3.19 15.58
C TYR A 51 -17.28 -3.22 15.95
N THR A 52 -18.10 -2.40 15.31
CA THR A 52 -19.55 -2.32 15.49
C THR A 52 -20.28 -2.67 14.18
N ALA A 53 -21.54 -3.10 14.28
CA ALA A 53 -22.38 -3.37 13.11
C ALA A 53 -22.73 -2.09 12.32
N GLU A 54 -22.80 -0.95 13.02
CA GLU A 54 -23.11 0.35 12.44
C GLU A 54 -22.26 1.45 13.08
N THR A 55 -22.03 2.53 12.35
CA THR A 55 -21.40 3.76 12.87
C THR A 55 -22.02 4.97 12.18
N LYS A 56 -21.92 6.14 12.82
CA LYS A 56 -22.31 7.41 12.21
C LYS A 56 -21.14 7.96 11.38
N ALA A 57 -21.46 8.65 10.28
CA ALA A 57 -20.45 9.32 9.47
C ALA A 57 -19.65 10.33 10.33
N GLY A 58 -18.34 10.39 10.14
CA GLY A 58 -17.44 11.28 10.88
C GLY A 58 -17.02 10.78 12.27
N ILE A 59 -17.53 9.64 12.75
CA ILE A 59 -17.13 9.06 14.04
C ILE A 59 -16.02 8.03 13.83
N ASN A 60 -14.96 8.14 14.63
CA ASN A 60 -13.89 7.14 14.69
C ASN A 60 -14.45 5.79 15.15
N ALA A 61 -14.45 4.82 14.23
CA ALA A 61 -15.03 3.49 14.47
C ALA A 61 -13.97 2.37 14.52
N GLY A 62 -12.70 2.76 14.45
CA GLY A 62 -11.55 1.88 14.45
C GLY A 62 -10.32 2.61 13.94
N TRP A 63 -9.15 2.06 14.23
CA TRP A 63 -7.89 2.59 13.76
C TRP A 63 -6.91 1.47 13.46
N ARG A 64 -5.93 1.84 12.65
CA ARG A 64 -4.86 0.98 12.20
C ARG A 64 -3.54 1.73 12.29
N GLY A 65 -2.57 1.14 12.96
CA GLY A 65 -1.21 1.68 13.09
C GLY A 65 -0.24 0.82 12.31
N TRP A 66 0.63 1.50 11.57
CA TRP A 66 1.78 0.89 10.90
C TRP A 66 3.06 1.54 11.39
N ARG A 67 4.13 0.76 11.51
CA ARG A 67 5.49 1.32 11.51
C ARG A 67 6.21 0.84 10.28
N LEU A 68 6.85 1.79 9.64
CA LEU A 68 7.40 1.64 8.32
C LEU A 68 8.85 2.04 8.43
N ARG A 69 9.73 1.15 7.97
CA ARG A 69 11.11 1.51 7.68
C ARG A 69 11.22 1.58 6.17
N VAL A 70 11.52 2.77 5.68
CA VAL A 70 11.74 2.98 4.26
C VAL A 70 13.19 2.62 3.97
N GLU A 71 13.38 1.50 3.29
CA GLU A 71 14.70 1.04 2.85
C GLU A 71 14.91 1.31 1.36
N ASP A 72 13.83 1.58 0.62
CA ASP A 72 13.88 1.89 -0.80
C ASP A 72 13.27 3.25 -1.13
N ALA A 73 14.06 4.06 -1.85
CA ALA A 73 13.64 5.36 -2.33
C ALA A 73 12.66 5.19 -3.49
N GLY A 74 11.57 5.95 -3.48
CA GLY A 74 10.54 5.81 -4.49
C GLY A 74 9.28 6.61 -4.20
N VAL A 75 8.30 6.39 -5.07
CA VAL A 75 6.96 6.97 -4.97
C VAL A 75 5.98 5.83 -4.69
N TRP A 76 5.48 5.79 -3.46
CA TRP A 76 4.70 4.69 -2.91
C TRP A 76 3.24 5.08 -2.77
N MET A 77 2.33 4.30 -3.38
CA MET A 77 0.90 4.52 -3.23
C MET A 77 0.36 3.73 -2.04
N ILE A 78 -0.42 4.40 -1.20
CA ILE A 78 -1.18 3.78 -0.11
C ILE A 78 -2.65 4.07 -0.37
N HIS A 79 -3.47 3.03 -0.42
CA HIS A 79 -4.88 3.18 -0.75
C HIS A 79 -5.74 2.11 -0.07
N CYS A 80 -7.05 2.36 -0.04
CA CYS A 80 -8.00 1.29 0.27
C CYS A 80 -8.04 0.30 -0.89
N HIS A 81 -7.94 -1.00 -0.64
CA HIS A 81 -7.99 -2.02 -1.69
C HIS A 81 -9.43 -2.38 -2.12
N ILE A 82 -10.32 -1.39 -2.11
CA ILE A 82 -11.70 -1.45 -2.64
C ILE A 82 -11.76 -0.43 -3.77
N LEU A 83 -11.94 -0.91 -5.01
CA LEU A 83 -11.79 -0.09 -6.22
C LEU A 83 -12.65 1.19 -6.18
N GLN A 84 -13.89 1.08 -5.70
CA GLN A 84 -14.80 2.22 -5.56
C GLN A 84 -14.24 3.25 -4.56
N HIS A 85 -13.61 2.82 -3.47
CA HIS A 85 -13.00 3.74 -2.50
C HIS A 85 -11.76 4.43 -3.10
N MET A 86 -10.95 3.72 -3.89
CA MET A 86 -9.82 4.33 -4.62
C MET A 86 -10.30 5.41 -5.58
N ALA A 87 -11.32 5.11 -6.39
CA ALA A 87 -11.89 6.04 -7.35
C ALA A 87 -12.51 7.28 -6.68
N MET A 88 -13.07 7.13 -5.48
CA MET A 88 -13.57 8.24 -4.65
C MET A 88 -12.47 9.02 -3.92
N GLY A 89 -11.20 8.66 -4.11
CA GLY A 89 -10.05 9.41 -3.58
C GLY A 89 -9.51 8.91 -2.24
N MET A 90 -9.85 7.69 -1.79
CA MET A 90 -9.26 7.09 -0.58
C MET A 90 -7.87 6.52 -0.85
N GLN A 91 -6.95 7.42 -1.20
CA GLN A 91 -5.56 7.12 -1.55
C GLN A 91 -4.64 8.29 -1.18
N SER A 92 -3.38 7.98 -0.96
CA SER A 92 -2.30 8.92 -0.73
C SER A 92 -1.03 8.41 -1.41
N VAL A 93 -0.16 9.33 -1.79
CA VAL A 93 1.13 9.03 -2.41
C VAL A 93 2.23 9.54 -1.51
N TRP A 94 3.20 8.68 -1.22
CA TRP A 94 4.32 8.96 -0.35
C TRP A 94 5.59 8.98 -1.18
N VAL A 95 6.28 10.13 -1.15
CA VAL A 95 7.56 10.31 -1.85
C VAL A 95 8.67 10.20 -0.82
N MET A 96 9.58 9.25 -1.01
CA MET A 96 10.66 8.98 -0.08
C MET A 96 12.00 8.94 -0.83
N GLY A 97 12.98 9.71 -0.36
CA GLY A 97 14.31 9.82 -0.97
C GLY A 97 14.46 11.07 -1.85
N ASP A 98 15.68 11.25 -2.35
CA ASP A 98 16.06 12.37 -3.23
C ASP A 98 15.76 12.06 -4.70
N TYR A 99 15.78 13.10 -5.54
CA TYR A 99 15.48 12.98 -6.97
C TYR A 99 16.33 11.91 -7.66
N GLU A 100 17.64 11.91 -7.43
CA GLU A 100 18.59 10.99 -8.05
C GLU A 100 18.33 9.53 -7.65
N GLN A 101 17.77 9.30 -6.46
CA GLN A 101 17.43 7.96 -5.98
C GLN A 101 16.12 7.48 -6.60
N ILE A 102 15.16 8.39 -6.83
CA ILE A 102 13.83 8.08 -7.38
C ILE A 102 13.87 7.95 -8.91
N ALA A 103 14.59 8.86 -9.59
CA ALA A 103 14.65 8.95 -11.04
C ALA A 103 15.55 7.89 -11.69
N ARG A 104 16.04 6.91 -10.92
CA ARG A 104 16.83 5.77 -11.42
C ARG A 104 16.02 4.83 -12.31
N ILE A 105 14.69 4.85 -12.22
CA ILE A 105 13.81 4.00 -13.03
C ILE A 105 13.95 4.45 -14.50
N PRO A 106 14.37 3.57 -15.42
CA PRO A 106 14.48 3.89 -16.83
C PRO A 106 13.15 4.44 -17.36
N HIS A 107 13.21 5.51 -18.15
CA HIS A 107 12.01 6.12 -18.73
C HIS A 107 11.08 5.13 -19.47
N PRO A 108 11.59 4.14 -20.25
CA PRO A 108 10.74 3.13 -20.87
C PRO A 108 9.86 2.35 -19.88
N ASP A 109 10.36 2.14 -18.66
CA ASP A 109 9.69 1.36 -17.63
C ASP A 109 8.57 2.16 -16.94
N ALA A 110 8.71 3.49 -16.91
CA ALA A 110 7.73 4.40 -16.34
C ALA A 110 6.73 4.94 -17.38
N ALA A 111 7.09 4.95 -18.67
CA ALA A 111 6.36 5.64 -19.74
C ALA A 111 4.87 5.27 -19.82
N GLY A 112 4.55 4.00 -19.53
CA GLY A 112 3.17 3.50 -19.53
C GLY A 112 2.24 4.10 -18.49
N TYR A 113 2.82 4.64 -17.41
CA TYR A 113 2.10 5.24 -16.29
C TYR A 113 2.06 6.77 -16.36
N LEU A 114 2.84 7.40 -17.24
CA LEU A 114 2.94 8.87 -17.35
C LEU A 114 1.74 9.51 -18.07
N HIS A 115 0.97 8.72 -18.82
CA HIS A 115 -0.17 9.19 -19.60
C HIS A 115 -1.45 8.47 -19.18
N TYR A 116 -2.52 9.23 -18.97
CA TYR A 116 -3.85 8.65 -18.77
C TYR A 116 -4.27 7.87 -20.01
N GLY A 117 -4.70 6.62 -19.83
CA GLY A 117 -4.97 5.69 -20.94
C GLY A 117 -3.71 5.18 -21.64
N GLY A 118 -2.55 5.30 -20.99
CA GLY A 118 -1.29 4.70 -21.45
C GLY A 118 -1.35 3.17 -21.50
N ASN A 119 -0.21 2.56 -21.84
CA ASN A 119 -0.16 1.12 -22.11
C ASN A 119 -0.12 0.23 -20.85
N ALA A 120 -0.12 0.80 -19.63
CA ALA A 120 -0.02 0.04 -18.38
C ALA A 120 -1.23 -0.86 -18.07
N TYR A 121 -2.45 -0.48 -18.51
CA TYR A 121 -3.69 -1.21 -18.16
C TYR A 121 -4.29 -2.01 -19.31
N GLY A 122 -3.77 -1.88 -20.54
CA GLY A 122 -4.33 -2.55 -21.72
C GLY A 122 -5.70 -2.01 -22.12
N ASN A 123 -6.21 -2.44 -23.27
CA ASN A 123 -7.59 -2.25 -23.70
C ASN A 123 -8.01 -3.35 -24.69
N ASP A 124 -9.20 -3.23 -25.29
CA ASP A 124 -9.71 -4.21 -26.27
C ASP A 124 -8.80 -4.40 -27.51
N THR A 125 -7.89 -3.46 -27.78
CA THR A 125 -6.98 -3.45 -28.94
C THR A 125 -5.53 -3.77 -28.63
N PHE A 126 -5.09 -3.70 -27.36
CA PHE A 126 -3.71 -4.01 -26.99
C PHE A 126 -3.60 -4.55 -25.55
N ALA A 127 -2.68 -5.48 -25.34
CA ALA A 127 -2.41 -6.03 -24.01
C ALA A 127 -1.60 -5.03 -23.15
N PRO A 128 -1.78 -5.02 -21.81
CA PRO A 128 -0.97 -4.19 -20.92
C PRO A 128 0.52 -4.52 -21.06
N SER A 129 1.37 -3.49 -21.10
CA SER A 129 2.82 -3.66 -21.03
C SER A 129 3.32 -3.29 -19.63
N TYR A 130 4.09 -4.18 -19.01
CA TYR A 130 4.74 -3.96 -17.73
C TYR A 130 6.18 -4.45 -17.80
N VAL A 131 7.06 -3.80 -17.06
CA VAL A 131 8.45 -4.26 -16.92
C VAL A 131 8.50 -5.21 -15.73
N HIS A 132 8.92 -6.44 -16.00
CA HIS A 132 9.14 -7.42 -14.96
C HIS A 132 10.57 -7.25 -14.44
N GLN A 133 10.71 -6.73 -13.23
CA GLN A 133 11.98 -6.72 -12.51
C GLN A 133 12.11 -8.13 -11.90
N LEU A 134 12.91 -8.99 -12.54
CA LEU A 134 13.34 -10.24 -11.93
C LEU A 134 14.56 -9.89 -11.07
N ASP A 135 14.46 -10.14 -9.77
CA ASP A 135 15.64 -10.10 -8.91
C ASP A 135 16.51 -11.32 -9.26
N ASP A 136 17.76 -11.08 -9.66
CA ASP A 136 18.81 -12.11 -9.80
C ASP A 136 19.38 -12.53 -8.44
#